data_AF-A0A937A165-F1
#
_entry.id   AF-A0A937A165-F1
#
_cell.length_a   1.000
_cell.length_b   1.000
_cell.length_c   1.000
_cell.angle_alpha   90.00
_cell.angle_beta   90.00
_cell.angle_gamma   90.00
#
_symmetry.space_group_name_H-M   'P 1'
#
loop_
_entity.id
_entity.type
_entity.pdbx_description
1 polymer ?
#
loop_
_entity_poly.entity_id
_entity_poly.type
_entity_poly.pdbx_seq_one_letter_code
_entity_poly.pdbx_strand_id
1 'polypeptide(L)'
;MEDTTISTKKFIFKYGIILGAIWVVYLFLWYTITGGVSLPSKNRLLSIIELVLHCSIIYPIYRYKLINNGFLNLKQAIKIGISIALIAYFINLTYFTITMKIAEQGEVIQSLNDAREKMLVNHPDMSPEAIRKTIKSPEKYSPQLLYGN
;
A
#
# COMPACT_ATOMS: atom_id res chain seq x y z
N MET A 1 1.33 -36.95 -30.47
CA MET A 1 2.10 -36.45 -29.30
C MET A 1 1.12 -35.65 -28.47
N GLU A 2 0.95 -36.05 -27.21
CA GLU A 2 -0.08 -35.50 -26.32
C GLU A 2 0.32 -34.09 -25.89
N ASP A 3 -0.50 -33.11 -26.24
CA ASP A 3 -0.35 -31.70 -25.87
C ASP A 3 -0.50 -31.55 -24.36
N THR A 4 0.60 -31.67 -23.61
CA THR A 4 0.67 -31.21 -22.21
C THR A 4 0.69 -29.67 -22.19
N THR A 5 -0.41 -29.06 -22.63
CA THR A 5 -0.59 -27.61 -22.57
C THR A 5 -0.82 -27.23 -21.11
N ILE A 6 0.28 -26.96 -20.39
CA ILE A 6 0.21 -26.33 -19.07
C ILE A 6 -0.69 -25.09 -19.21
N SER A 7 -1.71 -25.01 -18.37
CA SER A 7 -2.63 -23.87 -18.40
C SER A 7 -1.88 -22.60 -17.97
N THR A 8 -1.36 -21.85 -18.94
CA THR A 8 -0.68 -20.56 -18.75
C THR A 8 -1.51 -19.62 -17.88
N LYS A 9 -2.85 -19.67 -18.02
CA LYS A 9 -3.79 -18.91 -17.20
C LYS A 9 -3.66 -19.25 -15.71
N LYS A 10 -3.71 -20.54 -15.35
CA LYS A 10 -3.57 -20.99 -13.95
C LYS A 10 -2.21 -20.59 -13.37
N PHE A 11 -1.14 -20.68 -14.16
CA PHE A 11 0.20 -20.25 -13.77
C PHE A 11 0.23 -18.75 -13.45
N ILE A 12 -0.27 -17.92 -14.38
CA ILE A 12 -0.34 -16.45 -14.23
C ILE A 12 -1.13 -16.09 -12.97
N PHE A 13 -2.31 -16.69 -12.77
CA PHE A 13 -3.13 -16.44 -11.58
C PHE A 13 -2.42 -16.80 -10.29
N LYS A 14 -1.82 -17.99 -10.21
CA LYS A 14 -1.10 -18.45 -9.02
C LYS A 14 0.03 -17.48 -8.64
N TYR A 15 0.89 -17.14 -9.58
CA TYR A 15 2.04 -16.27 -9.29
C TYR A 15 1.65 -14.80 -9.15
N GLY A 16 0.58 -14.34 -9.81
CA GLY A 16 0.01 -13.01 -9.60
C GLY A 16 -0.52 -12.82 -8.17
N ILE A 17 -1.23 -13.81 -7.64
CA ILE A 17 -1.72 -13.79 -6.25
C ILE A 17 -0.56 -13.83 -5.25
N ILE A 18 0.43 -14.72 -5.47
CA ILE A 18 1.61 -14.82 -4.59
C ILE A 18 2.37 -13.49 -4.57
N LEU A 19 2.65 -12.92 -5.75
CA LEU A 19 3.37 -11.65 -5.84
C LEU A 19 2.57 -10.51 -5.21
N GLY A 20 1.26 -10.45 -5.46
CA GLY A 20 0.36 -9.49 -4.84
C GLY A 20 0.36 -9.59 -3.31
N ALA A 21 0.27 -10.79 -2.76
CA ALA A 21 0.28 -11.02 -1.32
C ALA A 21 1.61 -10.60 -0.66
N ILE A 22 2.75 -10.90 -1.29
CA ILE A 22 4.07 -10.46 -0.82
C ILE A 22 4.13 -8.93 -0.76
N TRP A 23 3.62 -8.26 -1.79
CA TRP A 23 3.57 -6.80 -1.83
C TRP A 23 2.65 -6.22 -0.76
N VAL A 24 1.48 -6.82 -0.51
CA VAL A 24 0.60 -6.39 0.58
C VAL A 24 1.30 -6.48 1.95
N VAL A 25 2.03 -7.56 2.21
CA VAL A 25 2.80 -7.69 3.46
C VAL A 25 3.88 -6.61 3.56
N TYR A 26 4.59 -6.32 2.46
CA TYR A 26 5.57 -5.24 2.43
C TYR A 26 4.93 -3.87 2.70
N LEU A 27 3.81 -3.56 2.05
CA LEU A 27 3.09 -2.29 2.25
C LEU A 27 2.57 -2.15 3.68
N PHE A 28 2.09 -3.24 4.28
CA PHE A 28 1.68 -3.27 5.68
C PHE A 28 2.87 -3.00 6.62
N LEU A 29 3.97 -3.74 6.43
CA LEU A 29 5.18 -3.55 7.24
C LEU A 29 5.70 -2.11 7.10
N TRP A 30 5.74 -1.59 5.88
CA TRP A 30 6.11 -0.22 5.60
C TRP A 30 5.24 0.76 6.38
N TYR A 31 3.91 0.63 6.31
CA TYR A 31 2.97 1.50 7.01
C TYR A 31 3.19 1.50 8.52
N THR A 32 3.40 0.31 9.11
CA THR A 32 3.66 0.19 10.56
C THR A 32 5.00 0.79 11.00
N ILE A 33 6.03 0.76 10.16
CA ILE A 33 7.36 1.30 10.49
C ILE A 33 7.42 2.82 10.28
N THR A 34 6.75 3.34 9.26
CA THR A 34 6.83 4.76 8.86
C THR A 34 5.74 5.64 9.48
N GLY A 35 4.76 5.04 10.14
CA GLY A 35 3.62 5.75 10.73
C GLY A 35 2.66 6.33 9.69
N GLY A 36 2.69 5.85 8.44
CA GLY A 36 1.73 6.22 7.40
C GLY A 36 1.99 7.52 6.63
N VAL A 37 2.85 8.43 7.12
CA VAL A 37 2.95 9.81 6.59
C VAL A 37 4.25 10.13 5.83
N SER A 38 5.27 9.28 5.91
CA SER A 38 6.57 9.58 5.28
C SER A 38 6.73 8.89 3.94
N LEU A 39 7.09 9.63 2.88
CA LEU A 39 7.47 9.06 1.57
C LEU A 39 8.48 7.90 1.75
N PRO A 40 8.49 6.90 0.86
CA PRO A 40 9.39 5.72 0.93
C PRO A 40 10.89 6.00 1.04
N SER A 41 11.32 7.27 1.01
CA SER A 41 12.69 7.72 0.82
C SER A 41 13.52 7.90 2.10
N LYS A 42 12.94 7.95 3.31
CA LYS A 42 13.74 8.17 4.53
C LYS A 42 14.43 6.92 5.07
N ASN A 43 13.91 5.72 4.78
CA ASN A 43 14.42 4.46 5.32
C ASN A 43 15.16 3.64 4.27
N ARG A 44 16.50 3.79 4.21
CA ARG A 44 17.39 3.11 3.24
C ARG A 44 17.19 1.60 3.19
N LEU A 45 16.96 0.96 4.34
CA LEU A 45 16.74 -0.50 4.41
C LEU A 45 15.46 -0.92 3.67
N LEU A 46 14.36 -0.17 3.85
CA LEU A 46 13.08 -0.46 3.18
C LEU A 46 13.22 -0.30 1.66
N SER A 47 13.93 0.74 1.19
CA SER A 47 14.17 0.93 -0.24
C SER A 47 14.97 -0.22 -0.88
N ILE A 48 15.94 -0.80 -0.17
CA ILE A 48 16.69 -1.97 -0.65
C ILE A 48 15.77 -3.20 -0.75
N ILE A 49 14.93 -3.42 0.27
CA ILE A 49 13.95 -4.53 0.27
C ILE A 49 12.98 -4.37 -0.91
N GLU A 50 12.49 -3.15 -1.15
CA GLU A 50 11.61 -2.84 -2.27
C GLU A 50 12.23 -3.19 -3.63
N LEU A 51 13.50 -2.86 -3.83
CA LEU A 51 14.22 -3.18 -5.06
C LEU A 51 14.30 -4.71 -5.27
N VAL A 52 14.60 -5.47 -4.22
CA VAL A 52 14.65 -6.94 -4.27
C VAL A 52 13.27 -7.51 -4.60
N LEU A 53 12.19 -6.95 -4.04
CA LEU A 53 10.82 -7.35 -4.33
C LEU A 53 10.44 -7.10 -5.79
N HIS A 54 10.87 -5.99 -6.39
CA HIS A 54 10.69 -5.75 -7.83
C HIS A 54 11.40 -6.83 -8.68
N CYS A 55 12.62 -7.21 -8.31
CA CYS A 55 13.35 -8.28 -9.00
C CYS A 55 12.72 -9.67 -8.82
N SER A 56 11.89 -9.90 -7.81
CA SER A 56 11.25 -11.20 -7.55
C SER A 56 10.37 -11.70 -8.69
N ILE A 57 9.90 -10.81 -9.59
CA ILE A 57 9.13 -11.17 -10.78
C ILE A 57 9.91 -12.03 -11.78
N ILE A 58 11.25 -12.04 -11.69
CA ILE A 58 12.11 -12.88 -12.53
C ILE A 58 11.87 -14.37 -12.22
N TYR A 59 11.59 -14.71 -10.95
CA TYR A 59 11.38 -16.08 -10.51
C TYR A 59 10.23 -16.79 -11.26
N PRO A 60 8.98 -16.27 -11.30
CA PRO A 60 7.91 -16.92 -12.05
C PRO A 60 8.21 -17.02 -13.55
N ILE A 61 8.89 -16.05 -14.16
CA ILE A 61 9.29 -16.14 -15.57
C ILE A 61 10.27 -17.30 -15.78
N TYR A 62 11.26 -17.44 -14.90
CA TYR A 62 12.21 -18.56 -14.91
C TYR A 62 11.52 -19.91 -14.68
N ARG A 63 10.60 -19.99 -13.72
CA ARG A 63 9.82 -21.22 -13.47
C ARG A 63 8.97 -21.61 -14.66
N TYR A 64 8.36 -20.65 -15.34
CA TYR A 64 7.60 -20.91 -16.56
C TYR A 64 8.50 -21.47 -17.67
N LYS A 65 9.70 -20.89 -17.87
CA LYS A 65 10.69 -21.41 -18.83
C LYS A 65 11.04 -22.86 -18.55
N LEU A 66 11.29 -23.23 -17.29
CA LEU A 66 11.64 -24.60 -16.92
C LEU A 66 10.49 -25.59 -17.22
N ILE A 67 9.26 -25.19 -16.92
CA ILE A 67 8.06 -25.99 -17.18
C ILE A 67 7.75 -26.09 -18.69
N ASN A 68 8.18 -25.10 -19.48
CA ASN A 68 8.01 -25.05 -20.93
C ASN A 68 9.24 -25.63 -21.68
N ASN A 69 9.71 -26.81 -21.25
CA ASN A 69 10.84 -27.54 -21.86
C ASN A 69 12.16 -26.74 -21.92
N GLY A 70 12.35 -25.75 -21.05
CA GLY A 70 13.56 -24.93 -21.02
C GLY A 70 13.61 -23.81 -22.06
N PHE A 71 12.57 -23.64 -22.88
CA PHE A 71 12.50 -22.62 -23.92
C PHE A 71 11.40 -21.60 -23.63
N LEU A 72 11.71 -20.33 -23.84
CA LEU A 72 10.75 -19.23 -23.71
C LEU A 72 11.14 -18.14 -24.70
N ASN A 73 10.24 -17.81 -25.64
CA ASN A 73 10.48 -16.68 -26.52
C ASN A 73 10.18 -15.35 -25.80
N LEU A 74 10.75 -14.26 -26.31
CA LEU A 74 10.63 -12.93 -25.70
C LEU A 74 9.16 -12.49 -25.54
N LYS A 75 8.34 -12.74 -26.56
CA LYS A 75 6.90 -12.40 -26.55
C LYS A 75 6.14 -13.11 -25.42
N GLN A 76 6.43 -14.38 -25.18
CA GLN A 76 5.85 -15.17 -24.10
C GLN A 76 6.34 -14.67 -22.74
N ALA A 77 7.63 -14.39 -22.59
CA ALA A 77 8.19 -13.85 -21.36
C ALA A 77 7.52 -12.54 -20.95
N ILE A 78 7.42 -11.59 -21.90
CA ILE A 78 6.74 -10.29 -21.69
C ILE A 78 5.27 -10.51 -21.31
N LYS A 79 4.55 -11.35 -22.04
CA LYS A 79 3.13 -11.63 -21.77
C LYS A 79 2.92 -12.18 -20.36
N ILE A 80 3.75 -13.12 -19.92
CA ILE A 80 3.66 -13.73 -18.59
C ILE A 80 3.98 -12.71 -17.51
N GLY A 81 5.10 -11.98 -17.64
CA GLY A 81 5.52 -10.97 -16.68
C GLY A 81 4.47 -9.89 -16.49
N ILE A 82 3.98 -9.29 -17.57
CA ILE A 82 2.95 -8.24 -17.51
C ILE A 82 1.65 -8.76 -16.90
N SER A 83 1.22 -9.97 -17.27
CA SER A 83 -0.04 -10.52 -16.76
C SER A 83 0.02 -10.80 -15.25
N ILE A 84 1.16 -11.30 -14.76
CA ILE A 84 1.40 -11.51 -13.33
C ILE A 84 1.42 -10.17 -12.59
N ALA A 85 2.16 -9.19 -13.13
CA ALA A 85 2.24 -7.84 -12.57
C ALA A 85 0.88 -7.17 -12.49
N LEU A 86 0.03 -7.33 -13.51
CA LEU A 86 -1.30 -6.76 -13.56
C LEU A 86 -2.21 -7.32 -12.45
N ILE A 87 -2.17 -8.63 -12.20
CA ILE A 87 -2.94 -9.25 -11.11
C ILE A 87 -2.45 -8.74 -9.76
N ALA A 88 -1.13 -8.69 -9.56
CA ALA A 88 -0.55 -8.14 -8.34
C ALA A 88 -0.94 -6.67 -8.13
N TYR A 89 -0.94 -5.86 -9.20
CA TYR A 89 -1.35 -4.46 -9.16
C TYR A 89 -2.79 -4.30 -8.66
N PHE A 90 -3.75 -5.07 -9.18
CA PHE A 90 -5.14 -4.99 -8.73
C PHE A 90 -5.29 -5.34 -7.24
N ILE A 91 -4.59 -6.37 -6.75
CA ILE A 91 -4.60 -6.73 -5.33
C ILE A 91 -4.08 -5.58 -4.47
N ASN A 92 -2.96 -4.97 -4.87
CA ASN A 92 -2.35 -3.86 -4.13
C ASN A 92 -3.18 -2.58 -4.21
N LEU A 93 -3.85 -2.30 -5.33
CA LEU A 93 -4.76 -1.18 -5.46
C LEU A 93 -5.94 -1.28 -4.48
N THR A 94 -6.50 -2.49 -4.33
CA THR A 94 -7.55 -2.76 -3.34
C THR A 94 -7.03 -2.53 -1.92
N TYR A 95 -5.87 -3.09 -1.57
CA TYR A 95 -5.24 -2.87 -0.26
C TYR A 95 -4.97 -1.38 0.02
N PHE A 96 -4.42 -0.66 -0.95
CA PHE A 96 -4.13 0.76 -0.86
C PHE A 96 -5.38 1.58 -0.58
N THR A 97 -6.46 1.32 -1.32
CA THR A 97 -7.75 2.01 -1.13
C THR A 97 -8.30 1.82 0.28
N ILE A 98 -8.23 0.60 0.81
CA ILE A 98 -8.68 0.29 2.18
C ILE A 98 -7.78 0.99 3.21
N THR A 99 -6.47 0.92 3.02
CA THR A 99 -5.49 1.49 3.96
C THR A 99 -5.60 3.01 4.02
N MET A 100 -5.75 3.69 2.88
CA MET A 100 -5.94 5.14 2.82
C MET A 100 -7.19 5.58 3.57
N LYS A 101 -8.31 4.87 3.38
CA LYS A 101 -9.57 5.18 4.09
C LYS A 101 -9.43 5.01 5.60
N ILE A 102 -8.71 3.99 6.06
CA ILE A 102 -8.45 3.76 7.49
C ILE A 102 -7.51 4.83 8.05
N ALA A 103 -6.44 5.16 7.32
CA ALA A 103 -5.47 6.17 7.72
C ALA A 103 -6.12 7.55 7.88
N GLU A 104 -6.93 7.98 6.91
CA GLU A 104 -7.65 9.25 6.95
C GLU A 104 -8.57 9.35 8.18
N GLN A 105 -9.28 8.28 8.52
CA GLN A 105 -10.11 8.23 9.73
C GLN A 105 -9.28 8.34 11.02
N GLY A 106 -8.13 7.67 11.07
CA GLY A 106 -7.22 7.72 12.21
C GLY A 106 -6.60 9.11 12.41
N GLU A 107 -6.11 9.73 11.34
CA GLU A 107 -5.51 11.07 11.36
C GLU A 107 -6.53 12.15 11.76
N VAL A 108 -7.78 12.04 11.30
CA VAL A 108 -8.85 12.93 11.75
C VAL A 108 -9.08 12.81 13.26
N ILE A 109 -9.09 11.59 13.82
CA ILE A 109 -9.27 11.39 15.27
C ILE A 109 -8.06 11.91 16.07
N GLN A 110 -6.84 11.71 15.56
CA GLN A 110 -5.63 12.19 16.24
C GLN A 110 -5.55 13.72 16.20
N SER A 111 -5.76 14.34 15.04
CA SER A 111 -5.80 15.80 14.90
C SER A 111 -6.91 16.44 15.76
N LEU A 112 -8.06 15.76 15.92
CA LEU A 112 -9.13 16.14 16.86
C LEU A 112 -8.63 16.20 18.31
N ASN A 113 -7.86 15.20 18.74
CA ASN A 113 -7.30 15.13 20.09
C ASN A 113 -6.20 16.17 20.31
N ASP A 114 -5.29 16.33 19.35
CA ASP A 114 -4.21 17.32 19.43
C ASP A 114 -4.78 18.75 19.45
N ALA A 115 -5.81 19.02 18.65
CA ALA A 115 -6.52 20.31 18.66
C ALA A 115 -7.19 20.57 20.01
N ARG A 116 -7.79 19.54 20.62
CA ARG A 116 -8.39 19.63 21.96
C ARG A 116 -7.36 19.95 23.03
N GLU A 117 -6.22 19.27 23.01
CA GLU A 117 -5.14 19.47 23.97
C GLU A 117 -4.55 20.88 23.86
N LYS A 118 -4.25 21.34 22.63
CA LYS A 118 -3.80 22.73 22.38
C LYS A 118 -4.81 23.78 22.86
N MET A 119 -6.10 23.54 22.71
CA MET A 119 -7.14 24.46 23.21
C MET A 119 -7.19 24.49 24.74
N LEU A 120 -7.05 23.36 25.42
CA LEU A 120 -7.00 23.30 26.89
C LEU A 120 -5.76 24.01 27.46
N VAL A 121 -4.62 23.89 26.79
CA VAL A 121 -3.37 24.56 27.18
C VAL A 121 -3.46 26.07 26.97
N ASN A 122 -3.98 26.52 25.83
CA ASN A 122 -4.02 27.94 25.47
C ASN A 122 -5.21 28.70 26.11
N HIS A 123 -6.25 27.99 26.55
CA HIS A 123 -7.46 28.55 27.15
C HIS A 123 -7.95 27.69 28.32
N PRO A 124 -7.23 27.71 29.46
CA PRO A 124 -7.54 26.88 30.63
C PRO A 124 -8.86 27.23 31.32
N ASP A 125 -9.45 28.39 30.98
CA ASP A 125 -10.72 28.92 31.44
C ASP A 125 -11.94 28.44 30.62
N MET A 126 -11.72 27.80 29.47
CA MET A 126 -12.80 27.26 28.66
C MET A 126 -13.41 25.97 29.25
N SER A 127 -14.73 25.97 29.45
CA SER A 127 -15.46 24.77 29.89
C SER A 127 -15.31 23.61 28.89
N PRO A 128 -15.18 22.34 29.35
CA PRO A 128 -15.09 21.17 28.49
C PRO A 128 -16.21 21.05 27.44
N GLU A 129 -17.40 21.59 27.73
CA GLU A 129 -18.52 21.61 26.79
C GLU A 129 -18.36 22.65 25.66
N ALA A 130 -17.77 23.80 25.97
CA ALA A 130 -17.47 24.84 24.97
C ALA A 130 -16.43 24.35 23.97
N ILE A 131 -15.37 23.69 24.45
CA ILE A 131 -14.33 23.08 23.62
C ILE A 131 -14.92 22.02 22.68
N ARG A 132 -15.81 21.16 23.20
CA ARG A 132 -16.48 20.12 22.39
C ARG A 132 -17.37 20.72 21.29
N LYS A 133 -18.03 21.86 21.57
CA LYS A 133 -18.88 22.56 20.60
C LYS A 133 -18.05 23.22 19.50
N THR A 134 -16.91 23.82 19.86
CA THR A 134 -15.97 24.43 18.90
C THR A 134 -15.30 23.39 18.02
N ILE A 135 -14.92 22.24 18.58
CA ILE A 135 -14.28 21.14 17.86
C ILE A 135 -15.26 20.39 16.92
N LYS A 136 -16.56 20.38 17.21
CA LYS A 136 -17.54 19.75 16.32
C LYS A 136 -18.01 20.66 15.17
N SER A 137 -17.55 21.91 15.12
CA SER A 137 -17.94 22.83 14.05
C SER A 137 -17.18 22.50 12.75
N PRO A 138 -17.88 22.22 11.62
CA PRO A 138 -17.25 21.89 10.35
C PRO A 138 -16.32 22.99 9.81
N GLU A 139 -16.56 24.26 10.18
CA GLU A 139 -15.82 25.43 9.68
C GLU A 139 -14.37 25.48 10.14
N LYS A 140 -14.03 24.85 11.28
CA LYS A 140 -12.66 24.85 11.83
C LYS A 140 -11.84 23.60 11.48
N TYR A 141 -12.48 22.62 10.81
CA TYR A 141 -11.91 21.31 10.45
C TYR A 141 -11.47 21.20 8.99
N SER A 142 -11.38 22.33 8.27
CA SER A 142 -10.76 22.34 6.95
C SER A 142 -9.27 22.00 7.09
N PRO A 143 -8.75 20.95 6.40
CA PRO A 143 -7.34 20.57 6.45
C PRO A 143 -6.37 21.72 6.11
N GLN A 144 -6.89 22.74 5.40
CA GLN A 144 -6.18 23.97 5.03
C GLN A 144 -5.77 24.84 6.23
N LEU A 145 -6.41 24.71 7.40
CA LEU A 145 -6.09 25.47 8.61
C LEU A 145 -5.15 24.73 9.58
N LEU A 146 -4.93 23.43 9.37
CA LEU A 146 -4.01 22.62 10.19
C LEU A 146 -2.65 22.39 9.52
N TYR A 147 -2.60 22.51 8.18
CA TYR A 147 -1.37 22.41 7.37
C TYR A 147 -1.04 23.70 6.60
N GLY A 148 -1.65 24.83 6.97
CA GLY A 148 -1.32 26.15 6.43
C GLY A 148 -0.13 26.77 7.16
N ASN A 149 0.87 27.20 6.40
CA ASN A 149 1.83 28.21 6.84
C ASN A 149 1.11 29.48 7.31
#